data_AF-A0A7R9QWI7-F1
#
_entry.id   AF-A0A7R9QWI7-F1
#
_cell.length_a   1.000
_cell.length_b   1.000
_cell.length_c   1.000
_cell.angle_alpha   90.00
_cell.angle_beta   90.00
_cell.angle_gamma   90.00
#
_symmetry.space_group_name_H-M   'P 1'
#
loop_
_entity.id
_entity.type
_entity.pdbx_description
1 polymer ?
#
loop_
_entity_poly.entity_id
_entity_poly.type
_entity_poly.pdbx_seq_one_letter_code
_entity_poly.pdbx_strand_id
1 'polypeptide(L)'
;MFSNKPNSNQWPEIGIDGQKENRFEVRLLARGRNGIVVWLSKGATTDTDYLSLAVVNGSIELSFNLGAQKDLLFARSDRRVDDHRFHSVLVHRTERAATLRVDDDPPVTVESEAGANRLDTDGVLWIGGSPGLPTGLPPHYYSGFDGCVEWVRVDGEPLPLWSHSTASRLEFC
;
A
#
# COMPACT_ATOMS: atom_id res chain seq x y z
N MET A 1 -30.47 2.43 -43.87
CA MET A 1 -31.47 1.85 -42.96
C MET A 1 -30.83 1.81 -41.58
N PHE A 2 -31.03 2.86 -40.78
CA PHE A 2 -30.50 2.93 -39.41
C PHE A 2 -31.62 2.50 -38.47
N SER A 3 -31.38 1.43 -37.72
CA SER A 3 -32.30 0.96 -36.69
C SER A 3 -31.83 1.45 -35.32
N ASN A 4 -32.82 1.87 -34.53
CA ASN A 4 -32.75 2.50 -33.23
C ASN A 4 -31.92 1.73 -32.18
N LYS A 5 -31.26 2.50 -31.31
CA LYS A 5 -30.83 2.07 -29.97
C LYS A 5 -32.04 1.73 -29.09
N PRO A 6 -31.84 0.97 -28.00
CA PRO A 6 -32.39 1.32 -26.71
C PRO A 6 -31.30 1.70 -25.69
N ASN A 7 -31.65 2.65 -24.85
CA ASN A 7 -30.91 3.11 -23.67
C ASN A 7 -30.54 1.96 -22.73
N SER A 8 -29.28 1.90 -22.35
CA SER A 8 -28.91 1.63 -20.96
C SER A 8 -27.87 2.67 -20.58
N ASN A 9 -28.05 3.31 -19.44
CA ASN A 9 -27.08 4.23 -18.84
C ASN A 9 -25.89 3.44 -18.28
N GLN A 10 -25.25 2.61 -19.10
CA GLN A 10 -23.91 2.10 -18.82
C GLN A 10 -22.93 3.02 -19.52
N TRP A 11 -22.48 4.03 -18.77
CA TRP A 11 -21.12 4.50 -18.97
C TRP A 11 -20.22 3.26 -18.80
N PRO A 12 -19.26 2.98 -19.71
CA PRO A 12 -18.26 2.00 -19.39
C PRO A 12 -17.64 2.46 -18.07
N GLU A 13 -17.78 1.67 -17.01
CA GLU A 13 -16.88 1.81 -15.88
C GLU A 13 -15.50 1.75 -16.52
N ILE A 14 -14.82 2.89 -16.54
CA ILE A 14 -13.41 2.96 -16.89
C ILE A 14 -12.71 2.37 -15.67
N GLY A 15 -12.97 1.08 -15.42
CA GLY A 15 -12.36 0.30 -14.38
C GLY A 15 -10.90 0.27 -14.75
N ILE A 16 -10.08 0.89 -13.92
CA ILE A 16 -8.64 0.68 -13.97
C ILE A 16 -8.48 -0.84 -13.85
N ASP A 17 -8.01 -1.49 -14.92
CA ASP A 17 -7.80 -2.92 -14.92
C ASP A 17 -6.93 -3.29 -13.71
N GLY A 18 -7.32 -4.35 -13.00
CA GLY A 18 -6.60 -4.88 -11.85
C GLY A 18 -5.11 -5.00 -12.08
N GLN A 19 -4.32 -4.44 -11.18
CA GLN A 19 -2.87 -4.38 -11.31
C GLN A 19 -2.29 -5.78 -11.11
N LYS A 20 -1.52 -6.28 -12.07
CA LYS A 20 -0.75 -7.53 -11.93
C LYS A 20 0.62 -7.32 -11.30
N GLU A 21 1.11 -6.10 -11.33
CA GLU A 21 2.40 -5.73 -10.80
C GLU A 21 2.26 -4.46 -9.99
N ASN A 22 3.03 -4.36 -8.91
CA ASN A 22 3.14 -3.15 -8.12
C ASN A 22 4.58 -2.94 -7.71
N ARG A 23 5.10 -1.72 -7.91
CA ARG A 23 6.41 -1.35 -7.41
C ARG A 23 6.35 -0.07 -6.61
N PHE A 24 6.63 -0.16 -5.32
CA PHE A 24 6.72 0.98 -4.43
C PHE A 24 8.13 1.13 -3.90
N GLU A 25 8.65 2.34 -3.96
CA GLU A 25 9.85 2.70 -3.21
C GLU A 25 9.51 3.85 -2.27
N VAL A 26 9.88 3.71 -1.00
CA VAL A 26 9.64 4.75 0.01
C VAL A 26 10.95 5.00 0.75
N ARG A 27 11.34 6.27 0.86
CA ARG A 27 12.43 6.66 1.75
C ARG A 27 11.87 7.39 2.96
N LEU A 28 12.07 6.82 4.13
CA LEU A 28 11.43 7.25 5.37
C LEU A 28 12.38 7.23 6.55
N LEU A 29 12.07 8.04 7.57
CA LEU A 29 12.65 7.99 8.90
C LEU A 29 11.51 7.74 9.88
N ALA A 30 11.55 6.65 10.63
CA ALA A 30 10.53 6.34 11.64
C ALA A 30 10.96 6.84 13.02
N ARG A 31 10.08 7.56 13.71
CA ARG A 31 10.21 7.91 15.14
C ARG A 31 9.33 6.99 16.00
N GLY A 32 8.12 6.74 15.50
CA GLY A 32 7.19 5.79 16.09
C GLY A 32 7.56 4.34 15.78
N ARG A 33 7.21 3.44 16.71
CA ARG A 33 7.40 1.98 16.53
C ARG A 33 6.29 1.30 15.75
N ASN A 34 5.16 2.00 15.59
CA ASN A 34 3.99 1.50 14.91
C ASN A 34 3.40 2.61 14.04
N GLY A 35 2.84 2.24 12.90
CA GLY A 35 2.01 3.12 12.12
C GLY A 35 2.04 2.79 10.63
N ILE A 36 0.91 3.02 9.97
CA ILE A 36 0.78 2.72 8.54
C ILE A 36 1.43 3.81 7.70
N VAL A 37 2.31 3.39 6.79
CA VAL A 37 3.08 4.26 5.90
C VAL A 37 2.37 4.40 4.55
N VAL A 38 1.92 3.28 3.98
CA VAL A 38 1.20 3.24 2.70
C VAL A 38 -0.08 2.42 2.86
N TRP A 39 -1.18 2.91 2.31
CA TRP A 39 -2.45 2.19 2.23
C TRP A 39 -3.13 2.39 0.88
N LEU A 40 -3.52 1.27 0.27
CA LEU A 40 -4.32 1.17 -0.94
C LEU A 40 -5.44 0.15 -0.69
N SER A 41 -6.67 0.44 -1.10
CA SER A 41 -7.80 -0.48 -0.89
C SER A 41 -8.91 -0.29 -1.91
N LYS A 42 -9.72 -1.33 -2.15
CA LYS A 42 -10.98 -1.23 -2.91
C LYS A 42 -12.17 -0.80 -2.05
N GLY A 43 -12.13 -1.11 -0.75
CA GLY A 43 -13.29 -1.05 0.11
C GLY A 43 -12.96 -0.90 1.59
N ALA A 44 -14.00 -0.94 2.41
CA ALA A 44 -13.93 -0.67 3.84
C ALA A 44 -13.71 -1.93 4.70
N THR A 45 -13.34 -3.06 4.09
CA THR A 45 -13.19 -4.37 4.77
C THR A 45 -11.87 -5.05 4.37
N THR A 46 -11.32 -5.87 5.27
CA THR A 46 -10.00 -6.53 5.08
C THR A 46 -10.03 -7.74 4.14
N ASP A 47 -11.22 -8.24 3.80
CA ASP A 47 -11.45 -9.30 2.82
C ASP A 47 -11.46 -8.79 1.37
N THR A 48 -11.44 -7.46 1.19
CA THR A 48 -11.27 -6.84 -0.12
C THR A 48 -9.80 -6.61 -0.44
N ASP A 49 -9.54 -6.38 -1.73
CA ASP A 49 -8.21 -6.04 -2.23
C ASP A 49 -7.62 -4.85 -1.49
N TYR A 50 -6.43 -5.07 -0.92
CA TYR A 50 -5.64 -4.02 -0.30
C TYR A 50 -4.15 -4.30 -0.43
N LEU A 51 -3.35 -3.24 -0.36
CA LEU A 51 -1.91 -3.31 -0.18
C LEU A 51 -1.50 -2.29 0.88
N SER A 52 -0.65 -2.71 1.79
CA SER A 52 -0.22 -1.90 2.93
C SER A 52 1.26 -2.05 3.22
N LEU A 53 1.87 -0.94 3.62
CA LEU A 53 3.20 -0.88 4.20
C LEU A 53 3.07 -0.23 5.57
N ALA A 54 3.58 -0.85 6.63
CA ALA A 54 3.51 -0.31 7.98
C ALA A 54 4.81 -0.50 8.74
N VAL A 55 5.09 0.37 9.71
CA VAL A 55 6.05 0.07 10.77
C VAL A 55 5.29 -0.73 11.83
N VAL A 56 5.82 -1.88 12.25
CA VAL A 56 5.24 -2.72 13.30
C VAL A 56 6.35 -3.18 14.23
N ASN A 57 6.24 -2.77 15.49
CA ASN A 57 7.25 -2.99 16.54
C ASN A 57 8.68 -2.56 16.14
N GLY A 58 8.79 -1.57 15.26
CA GLY A 58 10.04 -1.00 14.76
C GLY A 58 10.56 -1.63 13.46
N SER A 59 9.95 -2.69 12.92
CA SER A 59 10.30 -3.27 11.61
C SER A 59 9.27 -2.88 10.55
N ILE A 60 9.63 -2.96 9.27
CA ILE A 60 8.69 -2.75 8.18
C ILE A 60 7.90 -4.04 7.90
N GLU A 61 6.58 -3.93 7.74
CA GLU A 61 5.70 -4.99 7.28
C GLU A 61 5.00 -4.61 5.98
N LEU A 62 5.09 -5.49 4.99
CA LEU A 62 4.27 -5.50 3.79
C LEU A 62 3.14 -6.49 4.00
N SER A 63 1.88 -6.05 3.82
CA SER A 63 0.71 -6.93 3.86
C SER A 63 -0.24 -6.59 2.71
N PHE A 64 -0.80 -7.62 2.07
CA PHE A 64 -1.75 -7.45 0.97
C PHE A 64 -2.78 -8.58 0.92
N ASN A 65 -3.98 -8.24 0.44
CA ASN A 65 -5.04 -9.19 0.09
C ASN A 65 -5.44 -8.96 -1.37
N LEU A 66 -5.67 -10.04 -2.12
CA LEU A 66 -6.12 -10.00 -3.52
C LEU A 66 -7.58 -10.51 -3.64
N GLY A 67 -8.30 -10.59 -2.51
CA GLY A 67 -9.67 -11.08 -2.41
C GLY A 67 -9.80 -12.58 -2.09
N ALA A 68 -8.69 -13.30 -1.91
CA ALA A 68 -8.69 -14.75 -1.61
C ALA A 68 -8.26 -15.08 -0.18
N GLN A 69 -7.50 -14.19 0.48
CA GLN A 69 -6.93 -14.44 1.79
C GLN A 69 -7.99 -14.27 2.89
N LYS A 70 -8.07 -15.27 3.79
CA LYS A 70 -8.93 -15.24 4.98
C LYS A 70 -8.19 -14.76 6.22
N ASP A 71 -6.92 -15.14 6.31
CA ASP A 71 -6.02 -14.73 7.38
C ASP A 71 -5.05 -13.67 6.88
N LEU A 72 -4.43 -12.94 7.82
CA LEU A 72 -3.45 -11.91 7.51
C LEU A 72 -2.19 -12.52 6.88
N LEU A 73 -1.79 -11.99 5.72
CA LEU A 73 -0.57 -12.34 5.02
C LEU A 73 0.43 -11.19 5.11
N PHE A 74 1.64 -11.41 5.62
CA PHE A 74 2.66 -10.37 5.66
C PHE A 74 4.09 -10.87 5.43
N ALA A 75 4.94 -10.00 4.89
CA ALA A 75 6.39 -10.09 4.95
C ALA A 75 6.90 -9.02 5.92
N ARG A 76 7.81 -9.38 6.83
CA ARG A 76 8.43 -8.46 7.79
C ARG A 76 9.93 -8.36 7.54
N SER A 77 10.48 -7.15 7.60
CA SER A 77 11.93 -6.94 7.56
C SER A 77 12.61 -7.37 8.88
N ASP A 78 13.78 -7.99 8.77
CA ASP A 78 14.62 -8.29 9.93
C ASP A 78 15.23 -7.00 10.53
N ARG A 79 15.51 -6.01 9.67
CA ARG A 79 15.98 -4.70 10.08
C ARG A 79 14.89 -3.87 10.73
N ARG A 80 15.28 -3.24 11.84
CA ARG A 80 14.54 -2.17 12.49
C ARG A 80 14.81 -0.83 11.81
N VAL A 81 13.78 0.01 11.76
CA VAL A 81 13.80 1.36 11.18
C VAL A 81 13.50 2.46 12.20
N ASP A 82 13.25 2.10 13.47
CA ASP A 82 12.99 3.02 14.58
C ASP A 82 14.29 3.55 15.23
N ASP A 83 15.34 3.72 14.44
CA ASP A 83 16.67 4.18 14.89
C ASP A 83 16.92 5.68 14.62
N HIS A 84 15.89 6.41 14.19
CA HIS A 84 15.93 7.83 13.81
C HIS A 84 16.83 8.14 12.61
N ARG A 85 17.02 7.19 11.69
CA ARG A 85 17.74 7.39 10.43
C ARG A 85 16.81 7.17 9.24
N PHE A 86 17.24 7.68 8.08
CA PHE A 86 16.55 7.41 6.83
C PHE A 86 16.86 6.01 6.33
N HIS A 87 15.81 5.27 6.00
CA HIS A 87 15.83 3.95 5.38
C HIS A 87 15.13 3.99 4.04
N SER A 88 15.59 3.17 3.10
CA SER A 88 14.96 2.97 1.81
C SER A 88 14.23 1.63 1.78
N VAL A 89 12.92 1.66 1.60
CA VAL A 89 12.05 0.48 1.52
C VAL A 89 11.65 0.26 0.07
N LEU A 90 11.88 -0.94 -0.44
CA LEU A 90 11.48 -1.39 -1.77
C LEU A 90 10.46 -2.52 -1.63
N VAL A 91 9.30 -2.33 -2.24
CA VAL A 91 8.28 -3.36 -2.42
C VAL A 91 8.13 -3.63 -3.91
N HIS A 92 8.14 -4.91 -4.27
CA HIS A 92 7.83 -5.34 -5.63
C HIS A 92 6.95 -6.58 -5.58
N ARG A 93 5.72 -6.45 -6.10
CA ARG A 93 4.77 -7.55 -6.25
C ARG A 93 4.59 -7.87 -7.73
N THR A 94 4.66 -9.14 -8.09
CA THR A 94 4.30 -9.68 -9.39
C THR A 94 3.32 -10.82 -9.19
N GLU A 95 2.09 -10.63 -9.69
CA GLU A 95 0.97 -11.53 -9.48
C GLU A 95 0.80 -11.88 -7.99
N ARG A 96 0.94 -13.14 -7.59
CA ARG A 96 0.72 -13.55 -6.20
C ARG A 96 1.93 -13.36 -5.29
N ALA A 97 3.12 -13.17 -5.85
CA ALA A 97 4.36 -13.07 -5.09
C ALA A 97 4.76 -11.62 -4.87
N ALA A 98 5.21 -11.29 -3.66
CA ALA A 98 5.75 -9.98 -3.31
C ALA A 98 7.08 -10.11 -2.58
N THR A 99 7.95 -9.13 -2.80
CA THR A 99 9.22 -8.97 -2.10
C THR A 99 9.22 -7.65 -1.34
N LEU A 100 9.76 -7.69 -0.13
CA LEU A 100 10.04 -6.54 0.72
C LEU A 100 11.54 -6.49 0.98
N ARG A 101 12.16 -5.34 0.70
CA ARG A 101 13.56 -5.08 1.02
C ARG A 101 13.71 -3.74 1.74
N VAL A 102 14.52 -3.72 2.79
CA VAL A 102 14.87 -2.49 3.51
C VAL A 102 16.39 -2.30 3.39
N ASP A 103 16.79 -1.14 2.89
CA ASP A 103 18.16 -0.80 2.53
C ASP A 103 18.81 -1.88 1.64
N ASP A 104 20.00 -2.35 2.02
CA ASP A 104 20.78 -3.34 1.30
C ASP A 104 20.61 -4.76 1.87
N ASP A 105 19.63 -4.97 2.75
CA ASP A 105 19.36 -6.30 3.30
C ASP A 105 18.80 -7.26 2.24
N PRO A 106 18.94 -8.58 2.43
CA PRO A 106 18.27 -9.55 1.57
C PRO A 106 16.75 -9.33 1.53
N PRO A 107 16.10 -9.46 0.36
CA PRO A 107 14.65 -9.33 0.26
C PRO A 107 13.93 -10.48 0.97
N VAL A 108 12.83 -10.16 1.64
CA VAL A 108 11.90 -11.12 2.23
C VAL A 108 10.74 -11.31 1.26
N THR A 109 10.46 -12.56 0.89
CA THR A 109 9.41 -12.92 -0.07
C THR A 109 8.19 -13.48 0.66
N VAL A 110 7.01 -13.15 0.15
CA VAL A 110 5.72 -13.69 0.59
C VAL A 110 4.84 -13.93 -0.64
N GLU A 111 3.97 -14.95 -0.59
CA GLU A 111 3.03 -15.27 -1.67
C GLU A 111 1.61 -15.38 -1.13
N SER A 112 0.63 -14.81 -1.83
CA SER A 112 -0.77 -14.93 -1.47
C SER A 112 -1.36 -16.31 -1.70
N GLU A 113 -2.49 -16.60 -1.07
CA GLU A 113 -3.31 -17.79 -1.35
C GLU A 113 -3.62 -17.95 -2.84
N ALA A 114 -3.84 -19.20 -3.25
CA ALA A 114 -4.19 -19.52 -4.64
C ALA A 114 -5.55 -18.93 -5.03
N GLY A 115 -5.66 -18.49 -6.29
CA GLY A 115 -6.87 -17.86 -6.82
C GLY A 115 -6.54 -16.53 -7.48
N ALA A 116 -7.05 -15.44 -6.90
CA ALA A 116 -6.85 -14.10 -7.42
C ALA A 116 -5.37 -13.69 -7.45
N ASN A 117 -4.97 -13.00 -8.51
CA ASN A 117 -3.59 -12.55 -8.74
C ASN A 117 -3.47 -11.09 -9.18
N ARG A 118 -4.59 -10.36 -9.15
CA ARG A 118 -4.67 -8.93 -9.44
C ARG A 118 -5.02 -8.17 -8.18
N LEU A 119 -4.55 -6.94 -8.11
CA LEU A 119 -4.92 -5.99 -7.07
C LEU A 119 -5.83 -4.94 -7.69
N ASP A 120 -7.12 -5.01 -7.37
CA ASP A 120 -8.16 -4.08 -7.81
C ASP A 120 -8.40 -3.04 -6.70
N THR A 121 -7.94 -1.80 -6.86
CA THR A 121 -8.16 -0.73 -5.84
C THR A 121 -8.96 0.43 -6.41
N ASP A 122 -9.38 1.37 -5.57
CA ASP A 122 -10.01 2.62 -6.00
C ASP A 122 -9.02 3.62 -6.63
N GLY A 123 -7.72 3.29 -6.65
CA GLY A 123 -6.64 4.13 -7.17
C GLY A 123 -6.17 5.22 -6.20
N VAL A 124 -6.70 5.27 -4.97
CA VAL A 124 -6.33 6.28 -3.97
C VAL A 124 -5.19 5.76 -3.09
N LEU A 125 -4.01 6.34 -3.28
CA LEU A 125 -2.83 6.07 -2.46
C LEU A 125 -2.80 6.97 -1.23
N TRP A 126 -2.92 6.36 -0.04
CA TRP A 126 -2.78 7.05 1.23
C TRP A 126 -1.36 6.89 1.78
N ILE A 127 -0.76 7.99 2.25
CA ILE A 127 0.59 8.01 2.83
C ILE A 127 0.53 8.56 4.26
N GLY A 128 1.14 7.84 5.20
CA GLY A 128 1.28 8.22 6.61
C GLY A 128 0.05 7.96 7.49
N GLY A 129 -1.01 7.38 6.92
CA GLY A 129 -2.29 7.16 7.59
C GLY A 129 -3.42 7.10 6.56
N SER A 130 -4.60 6.62 6.97
CA SER A 130 -5.83 6.68 6.16
C SER A 130 -6.97 7.20 7.03
N PRO A 131 -7.90 8.02 6.51
CA PRO A 131 -9.06 8.51 7.25
C PRO A 131 -10.04 7.39 7.64
N GLY A 132 -9.95 6.25 6.97
CA GLY A 132 -10.72 5.06 7.29
C GLY A 132 -9.92 3.81 6.98
N LEU A 133 -9.56 3.07 8.03
CA LEU A 133 -9.01 1.72 7.89
C LEU A 133 -10.10 0.69 8.20
N PRO A 134 -10.13 -0.43 7.48
CA PRO A 134 -11.09 -1.50 7.75
C PRO A 134 -10.88 -2.09 9.15
N THR A 135 -11.95 -2.60 9.77
CA THR A 135 -11.85 -3.37 11.01
C THR A 135 -11.20 -4.73 10.76
N GLY A 136 -10.37 -5.21 11.68
CA GLY A 136 -9.75 -6.55 11.60
C GLY A 136 -8.27 -6.53 11.22
N LEU A 137 -7.69 -5.37 10.95
CA LEU A 137 -6.23 -5.23 10.83
C LEU A 137 -5.57 -5.39 12.21
N PRO A 138 -4.28 -5.76 12.28
CA PRO A 138 -3.55 -5.76 13.54
C PRO A 138 -3.56 -4.37 14.20
N PRO A 139 -3.60 -4.28 15.55
CA PRO A 139 -3.64 -3.02 16.27
C PRO A 139 -2.57 -1.99 15.85
N HIS A 140 -1.39 -2.48 15.46
CA HIS A 140 -0.26 -1.66 15.02
C HIS A 140 -0.54 -0.82 13.76
N TYR A 141 -1.48 -1.25 12.92
CA TYR A 141 -1.82 -0.59 11.65
C TYR A 141 -2.73 0.63 11.85
N TYR A 142 -3.46 0.69 12.96
CA TYR A 142 -4.40 1.79 13.23
C TYR A 142 -3.73 3.07 13.73
N SER A 143 -2.42 3.05 13.93
CA SER A 143 -1.65 4.27 14.21
C SER A 143 -1.28 4.97 12.91
N GLY A 144 -1.35 6.31 12.89
CA GLY A 144 -0.69 7.09 11.85
C GLY A 144 0.83 6.93 11.95
N PHE A 145 1.54 7.03 10.83
CA PHE A 145 2.99 6.99 10.82
C PHE A 145 3.57 8.23 11.50
N ASP A 146 4.29 8.03 12.61
CA ASP A 146 5.11 9.08 13.21
C ASP A 146 6.53 9.02 12.66
N GLY A 147 6.83 9.94 11.75
CA GLY A 147 8.14 10.01 11.10
C GLY A 147 8.21 11.07 10.02
N CYS A 148 9.16 10.86 9.11
CA CYS A 148 9.38 11.67 7.91
C CYS A 148 9.33 10.77 6.69
N VAL A 149 8.71 11.23 5.61
CA VAL A 149 8.79 10.60 4.29
C VAL A 149 9.52 11.59 3.38
N GLU A 150 10.71 11.23 2.93
CA GLU A 150 11.52 12.07 2.05
C GLU A 150 10.98 12.02 0.61
N TRP A 151 10.71 10.81 0.12
CA TRP A 151 10.11 10.61 -1.18
C TRP A 151 9.39 9.26 -1.28
N VAL A 152 8.46 9.20 -2.23
CA VAL A 152 7.77 7.97 -2.66
C VAL A 152 7.91 7.87 -4.17
N ARG A 153 8.15 6.65 -4.67
CA ARG A 153 8.06 6.32 -6.09
C ARG A 153 7.04 5.21 -6.30
N VAL A 154 6.22 5.36 -7.33
CA VAL A 154 5.24 4.36 -7.76
C VAL A 154 5.60 3.97 -9.19
N ASP A 155 5.86 2.68 -9.40
CA ASP A 155 6.27 2.13 -10.70
C ASP A 155 7.51 2.82 -11.32
N GLY A 156 8.41 3.29 -10.43
CA GLY A 156 9.63 4.00 -10.80
C GLY A 156 9.48 5.53 -10.89
N GLU A 157 8.26 6.05 -10.94
CA GLU A 157 7.99 7.48 -11.07
C GLU A 157 7.89 8.17 -9.70
N PRO A 158 8.61 9.29 -9.48
CA PRO A 158 8.49 10.07 -8.26
C PRO A 158 7.06 10.62 -8.07
N LEU A 159 6.49 10.43 -6.88
CA LEU A 159 5.22 11.02 -6.49
C LEU A 159 5.47 12.39 -5.82
N PRO A 160 5.02 13.51 -6.41
CA PRO A 160 5.17 14.82 -5.79
C PRO A 160 4.23 14.97 -4.59
N LEU A 161 4.77 14.69 -3.39
CA LEU A 161 3.99 14.67 -2.13
C LEU A 161 3.31 16.00 -1.80
N TRP A 162 3.88 17.12 -2.23
CA TRP A 162 3.34 18.46 -1.98
C TRP A 162 2.14 18.80 -2.86
N SER A 163 2.05 18.27 -4.09
CA SER A 163 0.96 18.59 -5.02
C SER A 163 -0.26 17.68 -4.87
N HIS A 164 -0.10 16.54 -4.20
CA HIS A 164 -1.15 15.53 -4.00
C HIS A 164 -1.55 15.35 -2.54
N SER A 165 -1.18 16.29 -1.67
CA SER A 165 -1.58 16.26 -0.26
C SER A 165 -3.00 16.76 -0.06
N THR A 166 -3.83 15.94 0.57
CA THR A 166 -5.14 16.34 1.12
C THR A 166 -5.04 16.86 2.55
N ALA A 167 -3.83 16.90 3.13
CA ALA A 167 -3.61 17.38 4.48
C ALA A 167 -3.89 18.89 4.56
N SER A 168 -4.58 19.31 5.62
CA SER A 168 -4.83 20.74 5.90
C SER A 168 -3.55 21.51 6.24
N ARG A 169 -2.48 20.80 6.58
CA ARG A 169 -1.16 21.35 6.89
C ARG A 169 -0.06 20.38 6.47
N LEU A 170 0.89 20.87 5.69
CA LEU A 170 2.13 20.17 5.40
C LEU A 170 3.18 20.57 6.44
N GLU A 171 3.71 19.59 7.15
CA GLU A 171 4.83 19.78 8.07
C GLU A 171 6.07 19.13 7.45
N PHE A 172 7.10 19.94 7.26
CA PHE A 172 8.40 19.46 6.78
C PHE A 172 9.20 18.94 7.97
N CYS A 173 9.85 17.80 7.76
CA CYS A 173 11.05 17.47 8.51
C CYS A 173 12.20 18.38 8.06
#